data_AF-A0A2G5XI54-F1
#
_entry.id   AF-A0A2G5XI54-F1
#
_cell.length_a   1.000
_cell.length_b   1.000
_cell.length_c   1.000
_cell.angle_alpha   90.00
_cell.angle_beta   90.00
_cell.angle_gamma   90.00
#
_symmetry.space_group_name_H-M   'P 1'
#
loop_
_entity.id
_entity.type
_entity.pdbx_description
1 polymer ?
#
loop_
_entity_poly.entity_id
_entity_poly.type
_entity_poly.pdbx_seq_one_letter_code
_entity_poly.pdbx_strand_id
1 'polypeptide(L)'
;MNWVEIELKDLELSREDINNIDIELEGNDGVITGNVEDMKTKVEGNTISFLVGTVNNETYEDDEYRITIKFKGKQDSIKLIKK
;
A
#
# COMPACT_ATOMS: atom_id res chain seq x y z
N MET A 1 -9.44 -7.34 8.88
CA MET A 1 -8.08 -6.91 8.47
C MET A 1 -8.04 -6.93 6.96
N ASN A 2 -7.90 -5.76 6.34
CA ASN A 2 -7.99 -5.60 4.88
C ASN A 2 -6.58 -5.68 4.30
N TRP A 3 -6.19 -6.84 3.76
CA TRP A 3 -4.95 -6.98 3.01
C TRP A 3 -5.17 -6.51 1.58
N VAL A 4 -4.21 -5.76 1.04
CA VAL A 4 -4.15 -5.39 -0.38
C VAL A 4 -2.97 -6.11 -1.00
N GLU A 5 -3.18 -6.62 -2.20
CA GLU A 5 -2.17 -7.32 -2.97
C GLU A 5 -1.90 -6.56 -4.27
N ILE A 6 -0.62 -6.36 -4.56
CA ILE A 6 -0.12 -5.81 -5.81
C ILE A 6 0.69 -6.91 -6.48
N GLU A 7 0.29 -7.29 -7.69
CA GLU A 7 1.03 -8.21 -8.54
C GLU A 7 1.72 -7.42 -9.66
N LEU A 8 3.04 -7.51 -9.76
CA LEU A 8 3.76 -7.02 -10.94
C LEU A 8 3.69 -8.05 -12.06
N LYS A 9 3.02 -7.68 -13.15
CA LYS A 9 2.97 -8.48 -14.38
C LYS A 9 4.13 -8.13 -15.30
N ASP A 10 4.68 -9.17 -15.95
CA ASP A 10 5.70 -9.07 -16.99
C ASP A 10 7.07 -8.50 -16.57
N LEU A 11 7.31 -8.32 -15.27
CA LEU A 11 8.57 -7.83 -14.70
C LEU A 11 8.93 -8.61 -13.44
N GLU A 12 10.23 -8.76 -13.16
CA GLU A 12 10.71 -9.34 -11.91
C GLU A 12 10.78 -8.24 -10.85
N LEU A 13 10.12 -8.44 -9.71
CA LEU A 13 10.07 -7.46 -8.64
C LEU A 13 11.45 -7.35 -7.97
N SER A 14 12.14 -6.22 -8.17
CA SER A 14 13.38 -5.96 -7.45
C SER A 14 13.12 -5.27 -6.11
N ARG A 15 14.09 -5.34 -5.21
CA ARG A 15 13.98 -4.63 -3.92
C ARG A 15 13.98 -3.11 -4.08
N GLU A 16 14.66 -2.59 -5.10
CA GLU A 16 14.60 -1.18 -5.46
C GLU A 16 13.20 -0.78 -5.93
N ASP A 17 12.48 -1.67 -6.63
CA ASP A 17 11.09 -1.42 -7.02
C ASP A 17 10.19 -1.28 -5.80
N ILE A 18 10.34 -2.14 -4.79
CA ILE A 18 9.59 -2.09 -3.52
C ILE A 18 9.82 -0.75 -2.81
N ASN A 19 11.08 -0.31 -2.71
CA ASN A 19 11.43 0.96 -2.06
C ASN A 19 10.85 2.19 -2.78
N ASN A 20 10.43 2.04 -4.04
CA ASN A 20 9.83 3.12 -4.82
C ASN A 20 8.29 3.04 -4.84
N ILE A 21 7.67 2.20 -4.01
CA ILE A 21 6.23 2.13 -3.83
C ILE A 21 5.82 2.98 -2.64
N ASP A 22 5.39 4.20 -2.94
CA ASP A 22 4.77 5.08 -1.96
C ASP A 22 3.28 4.78 -1.85
N ILE A 23 2.80 4.76 -0.61
CA ILE A 23 1.40 4.55 -0.25
C ILE A 23 0.89 5.80 0.48
N GLU A 24 -0.22 6.33 -0.02
CA GLU A 24 -1.00 7.36 0.69
C GLU A 24 -2.30 6.71 1.17
N LEU A 25 -2.59 6.83 2.46
CA LEU A 25 -3.85 6.45 3.09
C LEU A 25 -4.60 7.72 3.51
N GLU A 26 -5.73 7.99 2.86
CA GLU A 26 -6.66 9.04 3.27
C GLU A 26 -7.81 8.43 4.06
N GLY A 27 -7.94 8.82 5.32
CA GLY A 27 -9.01 8.46 6.24
C GLY A 27 -9.77 9.70 6.74
N ASN A 28 -10.66 9.54 7.73
CA ASN A 28 -11.45 10.68 8.24
C ASN A 28 -10.60 11.72 8.97
N ASP A 29 -9.54 11.27 9.62
CA ASP A 29 -8.65 12.11 10.44
C ASP A 29 -7.51 12.77 9.63
N GLY A 30 -7.43 12.48 8.33
CA GLY A 30 -6.47 13.10 7.41
C GLY A 30 -5.76 12.11 6.49
N VAL A 31 -4.68 12.59 5.87
CA VAL A 31 -3.85 11.82 4.94
C VAL A 31 -2.56 11.39 5.64
N ILE A 32 -2.28 10.11 5.60
CA ILE A 32 -1.04 9.49 6.11
C ILE A 32 -0.28 8.95 4.90
N THR A 33 1.02 9.24 4.83
CA THR A 33 1.90 8.75 3.76
C THR A 33 2.98 7.86 4.34
N GLY A 34 3.36 6.81 3.63
CA GLY A 34 4.47 5.94 4.00
C GLY A 34 4.94 5.10 2.81
N ASN A 35 6.07 4.40 2.99
CA ASN A 35 6.50 3.41 2.03
C ASN A 35 5.82 2.07 2.30
N VAL A 36 5.68 1.22 1.28
CA VAL A 36 5.15 -0.15 1.48
C VAL A 36 6.01 -0.97 2.45
N GLU A 37 7.32 -0.71 2.59
CA GLU A 37 8.18 -1.34 3.60
C GLU A 37 7.87 -0.88 5.04
N ASP A 38 7.28 0.30 5.22
CA ASP A 38 6.85 0.82 6.53
C ASP A 38 5.50 0.24 6.99
N MET A 39 4.86 -0.54 6.13
CA MET A 39 3.62 -1.26 6.40
C MET A 39 3.91 -2.71 6.79
N LYS A 40 2.87 -3.40 7.28
CA LYS A 40 2.99 -4.85 7.51
C LYS A 40 2.91 -5.58 6.17
N THR A 41 4.08 -5.91 5.63
CA THR A 41 4.23 -6.38 4.24
C THR A 41 4.74 -7.82 4.14
N LYS A 42 4.29 -8.53 3.11
CA LYS A 42 4.75 -9.86 2.68
C LYS A 42 5.11 -9.79 1.21
N VAL A 43 6.18 -10.46 0.83
CA VAL A 43 6.65 -10.52 -0.56
C VAL A 43 6.77 -11.98 -0.95
N GLU A 44 6.04 -12.39 -2.00
CA GLU A 44 6.05 -13.74 -2.54
C GLU A 44 6.20 -13.67 -4.07
N GLY A 45 7.42 -13.89 -4.56
CA GLY A 45 7.73 -13.72 -5.98
C GLY A 45 7.51 -12.27 -6.42
N ASN A 46 6.57 -12.05 -7.35
CA ASN A 46 6.21 -10.74 -7.88
C ASN A 46 4.99 -10.10 -7.18
N THR A 47 4.51 -10.72 -6.10
CA THR A 47 3.35 -10.25 -5.36
C THR A 47 3.80 -9.61 -4.05
N ILE A 48 3.31 -8.39 -3.81
CA ILE A 48 3.45 -7.67 -2.55
C ILE A 48 2.07 -7.61 -1.89
N SER A 49 1.95 -8.17 -0.69
CA SER A 49 0.73 -8.06 0.12
C SER A 49 1.02 -7.18 1.34
N PHE A 50 0.23 -6.15 1.58
CA PHE A 50 0.37 -5.27 2.74
C PHE A 50 -0.97 -5.06 3.44
N LEU A 51 -0.91 -4.89 4.77
CA LEU A 51 -2.10 -4.67 5.59
C LEU A 51 -2.50 -3.19 5.58
N VAL A 52 -3.68 -2.90 5.07
CA VAL A 52 -4.22 -1.53 5.06
C VAL A 52 -4.52 -1.08 6.48
N GLY A 53 -4.16 0.18 6.76
CA GLY A 53 -4.26 0.77 8.08
C GLY A 53 -2.99 0.57 8.91
N THR A 54 -2.01 -0.24 8.49
CA THR A 54 -0.69 -0.21 9.14
C THR A 54 0.28 0.70 8.40
N VAL A 55 0.52 1.90 8.91
CA VAL A 55 1.56 2.82 8.37
C VAL A 55 2.41 3.30 9.52
N ASN A 56 3.73 3.37 9.32
CA ASN A 56 4.69 3.81 10.34
C ASN A 56 4.59 3.02 11.66
N ASN A 57 4.30 1.72 11.58
CA ASN A 57 4.06 0.82 12.73
C ASN A 57 2.81 1.14 13.59
N GLU A 58 1.94 2.05 13.18
CA GLU A 58 0.65 2.30 13.82
C GLU A 58 -0.48 1.62 13.05
N THR A 59 -1.55 1.20 13.74
CA THR A 59 -2.76 0.64 13.10
C THR A 59 -3.89 1.65 13.20
N TYR A 60 -4.36 2.14 12.06
CA TYR A 60 -5.51 3.03 11.93
C TYR A 60 -6.77 2.21 11.64
N GLU A 61 -7.90 2.66 12.20
CA GLU A 61 -9.22 2.06 11.98
C GLU A 61 -10.21 3.10 11.45
N ASP A 62 -10.28 3.21 10.13
CA ASP A 62 -11.29 3.97 9.40
C ASP A 62 -12.27 3.07 8.63
N ASP A 63 -13.44 3.65 8.34
CA ASP A 63 -14.51 3.05 7.53
C ASP A 63 -14.21 3.12 6.02
N GLU A 64 -13.41 4.09 5.60
CA GLU A 64 -13.00 4.30 4.22
C GLU A 64 -11.51 4.62 4.16
N TYR A 65 -10.84 4.01 3.18
CA TYR A 65 -9.46 4.35 2.83
C TYR A 65 -9.37 4.63 1.35
N ARG A 66 -8.69 5.71 0.99
CA ARG A 66 -8.14 5.86 -0.37
C ARG A 66 -6.68 5.49 -0.34
N ILE A 67 -6.30 4.52 -1.17
CA ILE A 67 -4.92 4.08 -1.37
C ILE A 67 -4.45 4.66 -2.69
N THR A 68 -3.38 5.44 -2.67
CA THR A 68 -2.67 5.86 -3.87
C THR A 68 -1.35 5.10 -3.96
N ILE A 69 -1.12 4.40 -5.07
CA ILE A 69 0.12 3.67 -5.37
C ILE A 69 0.89 4.47 -6.42
N LYS A 70 2.11 4.89 -6.10
CA LYS A 70 3.02 5.54 -7.05
C LYS A 70 4.16 4.58 -7.39
N PHE A 71 4.42 4.37 -8.67
CA PHE A 71 5.51 3.50 -9.15
C PHE A 71 6.12 4.05 -10.44
N LYS A 72 7.43 4.35 -10.43
CA LYS A 72 8.19 4.86 -11.60
C LYS A 72 7.47 6.01 -12.34
N GLY A 73 6.91 6.96 -11.59
CA GLY A 73 6.19 8.12 -12.13
C GLY A 73 4.78 7.84 -12.64
N LYS A 74 4.30 6.59 -12.55
CA LYS A 74 2.89 6.24 -12.73
C LYS A 74 2.19 6.24 -11.38
N GLN A 75 0.90 6.56 -11.39
CA GLN A 75 0.06 6.56 -10.20
C GLN A 75 -1.26 5.88 -10.50
N ASP A 76 -1.74 5.08 -9.55
CA ASP A 76 -3.11 4.59 -9.52
C ASP A 76 -3.71 4.79 -8.13
N SER A 77 -5.04 4.82 -8.02
CA SER A 77 -5.71 4.96 -6.72
C SER A 77 -6.92 4.03 -6.58
N ILE A 78 -7.02 3.37 -5.43
CA ILE A 78 -8.07 2.43 -5.08
C ILE A 78 -8.81 2.96 -3.85
N LYS A 79 -10.14 2.98 -3.91
CA LYS A 79 -10.99 3.28 -2.76
C LYS A 79 -11.46 1.97 -2.12
N LEU A 80 -11.16 1.80 -0.83
CA LEU A 80 -11.58 0.66 -0.03
C LEU A 80 -12.60 1.12 1.00
N ILE A 81 -13.68 0.36 1.12
CA ILE A 81 -14.75 0.61 2.09
C ILE A 81 -14.82 -0.61 3.00
N LYS A 82 -14.68 -0.39 4.31
CA LYS A 82 -14.86 -1.42 5.34
C LYS A 82 -16.34 -1.84 5.30
N LYS A 83 -16.61 -3.11 4.99
CA LYS A 83 -17.96 -3.70 4.99
C LYS A 83 -18.30 -4.30 6.34
#